data_AF-A0A315XD60-F1
#
_entry.id   AF-A0A315XD60-F1
#
_cell.length_a   1.000
_cell.length_b   1.000
_cell.length_c   1.000
_cell.angle_alpha   90.00
_cell.angle_beta   90.00
_cell.angle_gamma   90.00
#
_symmetry.space_group_name_H-M   'P 1'
#
loop_
_entity.id
_entity.type
_entity.pdbx_description
1 polymer ?
#
loop_
_entity_poly.entity_id
_entity_poly.type
_entity_poly.pdbx_seq_one_letter_code
_entity_poly.pdbx_strand_id
1 'polypeptide(L)'
;MPTKTLLALTISLALFLYGCGADPQIYRFGKEVPQEEREAVTSGVEAMRAWLLETAGVRLRRFSVYVDGDINTLIGRYTYYVDTEDPLAAAQWFMNGGAVASGSTIYIYAGSEWRSPVSREKAFVAAHETYHVAQYGYLYDDLILGGVDERAYPPAWLVEGSADYAAARALDAAGLYPYEEFRQRALTFATRQRASLADLSVGDVHVAGEAEAYILGFLAVEALVARAGESAVSDFWDYLGEHSGWTEAFAAAFSVELDTFVSDFERLRQSEFPPLAGGLAGALMRPDGGPVPGAGISVCGDAGECRFTFTADDGTFRIALEPGVYRVFYRVATRGGVEQGEFAAPRPDGFQVADVVISGVRATVRDDF
;
A
#
# COMPACT_ATOMS: atom_id res chain seq x y z
N MET A 1 57.44 39.47 35.15
CA MET A 1 55.98 39.29 35.02
C MET A 1 55.70 38.69 33.66
N PRO A 2 55.33 37.40 33.55
CA PRO A 2 55.09 36.73 32.28
C PRO A 2 53.59 36.42 32.08
N THR A 3 53.04 36.76 30.93
CA THR A 3 51.72 36.30 30.47
C THR A 3 51.84 36.02 28.97
N LYS A 4 52.15 34.76 28.63
CA LYS A 4 51.22 33.66 28.30
C LYS A 4 50.72 33.72 26.86
N THR A 5 51.41 32.94 26.04
CA THR A 5 51.10 32.42 24.71
C THR A 5 49.67 31.88 24.64
N LEU A 6 48.87 32.34 23.68
CA LEU A 6 47.57 31.78 23.35
C LEU A 6 47.78 30.53 22.47
N LEU A 7 47.44 29.37 23.01
CA LEU A 7 47.40 28.10 22.28
C LEU A 7 46.05 28.03 21.55
N ALA A 8 46.08 27.97 20.22
CA ALA A 8 44.90 27.71 19.40
C ALA A 8 44.44 26.25 19.63
N LEU A 9 43.24 26.08 20.18
CA LEU A 9 42.60 24.79 20.34
C LEU A 9 41.69 24.57 19.13
N THR A 10 42.16 23.82 18.14
CA THR A 10 41.32 23.18 17.13
C THR A 10 40.45 22.13 17.82
N ILE A 11 39.16 22.46 18.01
CA ILE A 11 38.13 21.48 18.36
C ILE A 11 37.82 20.73 17.07
N SER A 12 38.39 19.54 16.93
CA SER A 12 37.96 18.56 15.93
C SER A 12 36.53 18.14 16.27
N LEU A 13 35.62 18.47 15.36
CA LEU A 13 34.24 18.02 15.32
C LEU A 13 34.23 16.49 15.09
N ALA A 14 34.24 15.72 16.18
CA ALA A 14 33.94 14.29 16.19
C ALA A 14 32.49 14.11 16.66
N LEU A 15 31.55 14.44 15.77
CA LEU A 15 30.12 14.19 15.90
C LEU A 15 29.71 13.47 14.63
N PHE A 16 29.93 12.16 14.58
CA PHE A 16 29.29 11.16 13.71
C PHE A 16 30.04 9.86 14.00
N LEU A 17 29.33 8.83 14.49
CA LEU A 17 29.73 7.44 14.81
C LEU A 17 29.29 6.98 16.23
N TYR A 18 28.13 7.42 16.71
CA TYR A 18 27.33 6.61 17.63
C TYR A 18 26.17 6.02 16.83
N GLY A 19 26.19 4.70 16.66
CA GLY A 19 25.24 3.98 15.83
C GLY A 19 23.80 4.11 16.31
N CYS A 20 22.90 4.24 15.35
CA CYS A 20 21.47 3.94 15.50
C CYS A 20 21.31 2.47 15.91
N GLY A 21 21.47 2.17 17.20
CA GLY A 21 20.93 0.93 17.75
C GLY A 21 19.41 1.08 17.77
N ALA A 22 18.73 0.42 16.84
CA ALA A 22 17.27 0.28 16.89
C ALA A 22 16.85 -0.14 18.30
N ASP A 23 15.80 0.48 18.85
CA ASP A 23 15.24 0.07 20.14
C ASP A 23 14.90 -1.43 20.04
N PRO A 24 15.60 -2.32 20.78
CA PRO A 24 15.53 -3.76 20.55
C PRO A 24 14.15 -4.37 20.85
N GLN A 25 13.16 -3.56 21.26
CA GLN A 25 11.78 -3.99 21.44
C GLN A 25 10.89 -3.83 20.20
N ILE A 26 11.20 -2.92 19.26
CA ILE A 26 10.30 -2.60 18.13
C ILE A 26 10.42 -3.66 17.03
N TYR A 27 11.64 -4.03 16.63
CA TYR A 27 11.85 -4.87 15.46
C TYR A 27 12.10 -6.34 15.80
N ARG A 28 11.41 -7.23 15.09
CA ARG A 28 11.54 -8.69 15.20
C ARG A 28 11.70 -9.30 13.82
N PHE A 29 12.96 -9.45 13.41
CA PHE A 29 13.32 -10.05 12.14
C PHE A 29 13.54 -11.56 12.29
N GLY A 30 12.93 -12.35 11.39
CA GLY A 30 13.24 -13.76 11.18
C GLY A 30 14.72 -13.95 10.84
N LYS A 31 15.24 -15.16 11.03
CA LYS A 31 16.69 -15.43 10.89
C LYS A 31 17.15 -15.38 9.44
N GLU A 32 16.23 -15.65 8.53
CA GLU A 32 16.37 -15.74 7.08
C GLU A 32 16.22 -14.40 6.36
N VAL A 33 15.80 -13.33 7.07
CA VAL A 33 15.71 -11.98 6.51
C VAL A 33 17.13 -11.39 6.31
N PRO A 34 17.56 -11.13 5.06
CA PRO A 34 18.88 -10.56 4.77
C PRO A 34 19.08 -9.17 5.39
N GLN A 35 20.33 -8.79 5.63
CA GLN A 35 20.67 -7.51 6.27
C GLN A 35 20.14 -6.30 5.50
N GLU A 36 20.23 -6.31 4.17
CA GLU A 36 19.73 -5.24 3.30
C GLU A 36 18.21 -5.02 3.42
N GLU A 37 17.44 -6.10 3.65
CA GLU A 37 16.00 -6.01 3.89
C GLU A 37 15.70 -5.38 5.25
N ARG A 38 16.48 -5.76 6.27
CA ARG A 38 16.36 -5.18 7.62
C ARG A 38 16.62 -3.68 7.59
N GLU A 39 17.65 -3.27 6.86
CA GLU A 39 18.02 -1.86 6.70
C GLU A 39 16.95 -1.06 5.95
N ALA A 40 16.40 -1.62 4.87
CA ALA A 40 15.32 -0.97 4.12
C ALA A 40 14.06 -0.77 4.98
N VAL A 41 13.60 -1.81 5.67
CA VAL A 41 12.44 -1.73 6.57
C VAL A 41 12.69 -0.72 7.69
N THR A 42 13.84 -0.82 8.38
CA THR A 42 14.19 0.09 9.48
C THR A 42 14.23 1.54 8.99
N SER A 43 14.80 1.80 7.81
CA SER A 43 14.90 3.15 7.26
C SER A 43 13.52 3.75 6.96
N GLY A 44 12.60 2.96 6.41
CA GLY A 44 11.21 3.40 6.16
C GLY A 44 10.46 3.73 7.45
N VAL A 45 10.54 2.84 8.45
CA VAL A 45 9.90 3.04 9.75
C VAL A 45 10.43 4.30 10.44
N GLU A 46 11.75 4.47 10.50
CA GLU A 46 12.35 5.64 11.16
C GLU A 46 12.08 6.95 10.39
N ALA A 47 12.03 6.92 9.05
CA ALA A 47 11.65 8.08 8.24
C ALA A 47 10.22 8.53 8.56
N MET A 48 9.26 7.60 8.61
CA MET A 48 7.87 7.92 8.96
C MET A 48 7.74 8.46 10.39
N ARG A 49 8.44 7.87 11.36
CA ARG A 49 8.43 8.36 12.75
C ARG A 49 8.96 9.77 12.88
N ALA A 50 10.03 10.10 12.16
CA ALA A 50 10.60 11.45 12.14
C ALA A 50 9.61 12.44 11.52
N TRP A 51 9.03 12.08 10.37
CA TRP A 51 8.08 12.92 9.66
C TRP A 51 6.81 13.20 10.46
N LEU A 52 6.21 12.17 11.09
CA LEU A 52 5.05 12.33 11.97
C LEU A 52 5.33 13.22 13.19
N LEU A 53 6.52 13.11 13.78
CA LEU A 53 6.92 13.96 14.89
C LEU A 53 7.06 15.42 14.46
N GLU A 54 7.62 15.67 13.28
CA GLU A 54 7.84 17.01 12.74
C GLU A 54 6.53 17.67 12.29
N THR A 55 5.67 16.95 11.59
CA THR A 55 4.48 17.51 10.92
C THR A 55 3.23 17.48 11.77
N ALA A 56 3.06 16.46 12.61
CA ALA A 56 1.85 16.26 13.42
C ALA A 56 2.13 16.25 14.94
N GLY A 57 3.40 16.36 15.36
CA GLY A 57 3.77 16.21 16.77
C GLY A 57 3.57 14.80 17.33
N VAL A 58 3.24 13.82 16.48
CA VAL A 58 2.93 12.45 16.89
C VAL A 58 4.21 11.68 17.16
N ARG A 59 4.29 11.06 18.34
CA ARG A 59 5.44 10.23 18.71
C ARG A 59 5.05 8.76 18.88
N LEU A 60 5.31 7.96 17.84
CA LEU A 60 5.15 6.52 17.88
C LEU A 60 6.24 5.88 18.78
N ARG A 61 5.85 5.45 19.99
CA ARG A 61 6.75 4.83 20.98
C ARG A 61 6.52 3.34 21.20
N ARG A 62 5.32 2.83 20.94
CA ARG A 62 4.89 1.48 21.33
C ARG A 62 4.18 0.80 20.17
N PHE A 63 4.97 0.18 19.30
CA PHE A 63 4.48 -0.69 18.26
C PHE A 63 5.54 -1.75 17.96
N SER A 64 5.15 -2.82 17.28
CA SER A 64 6.04 -3.91 16.89
C SER A 64 6.07 -4.06 15.37
N VAL A 65 7.23 -4.44 14.84
CA VAL A 65 7.43 -4.75 13.42
C VAL A 65 7.96 -6.17 13.32
N TYR A 66 7.14 -7.07 12.76
CA TYR A 66 7.51 -8.44 12.46
C TYR A 66 7.84 -8.55 10.98
N VAL A 67 9.04 -9.02 10.68
CA VAL A 67 9.46 -9.28 9.31
C VAL A 67 10.00 -10.70 9.25
N ASP A 68 9.42 -11.55 8.42
CA ASP A 68 9.78 -12.97 8.37
C ASP A 68 9.77 -13.46 6.92
N GLY A 69 10.75 -14.29 6.56
CA GLY A 69 10.80 -14.97 5.26
C GLY A 69 10.09 -16.34 5.28
N ASP A 70 9.72 -16.85 6.45
CA ASP A 70 8.84 -18.00 6.61
C ASP A 70 7.38 -17.56 6.75
N ILE A 71 6.62 -17.80 5.68
CA ILE A 71 5.21 -17.42 5.59
C ILE A 71 4.37 -18.07 6.71
N ASN A 72 4.68 -19.30 7.13
CA ASN A 72 3.92 -19.98 8.17
C ASN A 72 4.14 -19.35 9.55
N THR A 73 5.38 -18.93 9.81
CA THR A 73 5.72 -18.21 11.04
C THR A 73 5.00 -16.85 11.09
N LEU A 74 4.96 -16.13 9.96
CA LEU A 74 4.28 -14.84 9.89
C LEU A 74 2.75 -14.97 10.03
N ILE A 75 2.12 -15.89 9.29
CA ILE A 75 0.68 -16.17 9.40
C ILE A 75 0.32 -16.60 10.82
N GLY A 76 1.07 -17.54 11.40
CA GLY A 76 0.80 -18.03 12.75
C GLY A 76 0.86 -16.92 13.81
N ARG A 77 1.66 -15.86 13.58
CA ARG A 77 1.63 -14.65 14.41
C ARG A 77 0.43 -13.78 14.08
N TYR A 78 0.17 -13.50 12.80
CA TYR A 78 -0.92 -12.64 12.36
C TYR A 78 -2.28 -13.17 12.84
N THR A 79 -2.59 -14.44 12.56
CA THR A 79 -3.87 -15.06 12.94
C THR A 79 -4.05 -15.19 14.45
N TYR A 80 -2.96 -15.33 15.21
CA TYR A 80 -3.01 -15.30 16.67
C TYR A 80 -3.50 -13.95 17.22
N TYR A 81 -3.25 -12.85 16.51
CA TYR A 81 -3.60 -11.49 16.98
C TYR A 81 -4.85 -10.91 16.32
N VAL A 82 -5.24 -11.36 15.12
CA VAL A 82 -6.29 -10.72 14.31
C VAL A 82 -7.59 -11.55 14.21
N ASP A 83 -7.65 -12.72 14.86
CA ASP A 83 -8.85 -13.60 14.90
C ASP A 83 -9.50 -13.81 13.52
N THR A 84 -8.68 -14.06 12.50
CA THR A 84 -9.17 -14.25 11.12
C THR A 84 -9.64 -15.68 10.91
N GLU A 85 -10.84 -15.87 10.36
CA GLU A 85 -11.38 -17.21 10.10
C GLU A 85 -10.69 -17.95 8.93
N ASP A 86 -9.96 -17.24 8.03
CA ASP A 86 -9.31 -17.85 6.86
C ASP A 86 -7.79 -17.58 6.74
N PRO A 87 -6.95 -18.47 7.30
CA PRO A 87 -5.50 -18.41 7.15
C PRO A 87 -4.98 -18.52 5.72
N LEU A 88 -5.75 -19.10 4.78
CA LEU A 88 -5.34 -19.25 3.38
C LEU A 88 -5.44 -17.92 2.63
N ALA A 89 -6.50 -17.14 2.88
CA ALA A 89 -6.62 -15.78 2.35
C ALA A 89 -5.47 -14.89 2.83
N ALA A 90 -5.13 -14.96 4.13
CA ALA A 90 -3.99 -14.24 4.69
C ALA A 90 -2.65 -14.70 4.06
N ALA A 91 -2.48 -16.00 3.83
CA ALA A 91 -1.29 -16.53 3.16
C ALA A 91 -1.15 -15.98 1.73
N GLN A 92 -2.26 -16.02 0.98
CA GLN A 92 -2.32 -15.54 -0.40
C GLN A 92 -1.96 -14.05 -0.47
N TRP A 93 -2.48 -13.24 0.45
CA TRP A 93 -2.15 -11.82 0.59
C TRP A 93 -0.65 -11.58 0.76
N PHE A 94 -0.06 -12.18 1.80
CA PHE A 94 1.36 -12.01 2.10
C PHE A 94 2.26 -12.51 0.96
N MET A 95 1.93 -13.64 0.33
CA MET A 95 2.72 -14.20 -0.77
C MET A 95 2.80 -13.29 -2.00
N ASN A 96 1.82 -12.40 -2.18
CA ASN A 96 1.82 -11.44 -3.28
C ASN A 96 2.62 -10.16 -2.95
N GLY A 97 3.51 -10.21 -1.95
CA GLY A 97 4.34 -9.07 -1.53
C GLY A 97 3.69 -8.20 -0.46
N GLY A 98 2.59 -8.67 0.14
CA GLY A 98 1.82 -7.91 1.13
C GLY A 98 2.61 -7.59 2.39
N ALA A 99 2.39 -6.38 2.89
CA ALA A 99 2.56 -6.02 4.29
C ALA A 99 1.17 -5.67 4.86
N VAL A 100 1.07 -5.61 6.18
CA VAL A 100 -0.15 -5.15 6.85
C VAL A 100 0.14 -4.63 8.25
N ALA A 101 -0.50 -3.54 8.62
CA ALA A 101 -0.61 -3.06 9.98
C ALA A 101 -1.96 -3.47 10.58
N SER A 102 -1.91 -4.05 11.78
CA SER A 102 -3.08 -4.33 12.62
C SER A 102 -2.83 -3.75 14.01
N GLY A 103 -3.60 -2.73 14.37
CA GLY A 103 -3.43 -1.98 15.61
C GLY A 103 -1.99 -1.43 15.74
N SER A 104 -1.29 -1.84 16.79
CA SER A 104 0.10 -1.43 17.05
C SER A 104 1.15 -2.41 16.49
N THR A 105 0.80 -3.24 15.50
CA THR A 105 1.72 -4.26 14.97
C THR A 105 1.75 -4.25 13.45
N ILE A 106 2.95 -4.25 12.89
CA ILE A 106 3.21 -4.36 11.45
C ILE A 106 3.74 -5.77 11.15
N TYR A 107 3.26 -6.37 10.08
CA TYR A 107 3.67 -7.68 9.57
C TYR A 107 4.15 -7.54 8.12
N ILE A 108 5.36 -7.98 7.82
CA ILE A 108 5.96 -7.91 6.49
C ILE A 108 6.49 -9.29 6.10
N TYR A 109 6.05 -9.80 4.96
CA TYR A 109 6.57 -11.05 4.41
C TYR A 109 7.80 -10.81 3.51
N ALA A 110 8.98 -11.21 3.96
CA ALA A 110 10.24 -11.04 3.23
C ALA A 110 10.56 -12.21 2.27
N GLY A 111 9.53 -12.67 1.55
CA GLY A 111 9.58 -13.76 0.57
C GLY A 111 10.23 -13.39 -0.77
N SER A 112 10.02 -14.22 -1.80
CA SER A 112 10.61 -14.00 -3.14
C SER A 112 10.12 -12.72 -3.80
N GLU A 113 8.83 -12.41 -3.69
CA GLU A 113 8.25 -11.20 -4.29
C GLU A 113 8.76 -9.94 -3.60
N TRP A 114 8.91 -9.97 -2.28
CA TRP A 114 9.51 -8.88 -1.50
C TRP A 114 10.97 -8.62 -1.86
N ARG A 115 11.71 -9.62 -2.31
CA ARG A 115 13.13 -9.46 -2.67
C ARG A 115 13.33 -8.80 -4.03
N SER A 116 12.31 -8.76 -4.88
CA SER A 116 12.38 -8.20 -6.24
C SER A 116 12.45 -6.64 -6.27
N PRO A 117 11.70 -5.91 -5.41
CA PRO A 117 11.81 -4.45 -5.30
C PRO A 117 13.19 -3.94 -4.89
N VAL A 118 13.51 -2.71 -5.33
CA VAL A 118 14.69 -1.98 -4.86
C VAL A 118 14.51 -1.50 -3.41
N SER A 119 15.60 -1.27 -2.67
CA SER A 119 15.55 -0.92 -1.24
C SER A 119 14.62 0.25 -0.89
N ARG A 120 14.48 1.24 -1.79
CA ARG A 120 13.56 2.38 -1.59
C ARG A 120 12.07 1.99 -1.62
N GLU A 121 11.68 0.98 -2.38
CA GLU A 121 10.28 0.51 -2.45
C GLU A 121 9.93 -0.27 -1.18
N LYS A 122 10.87 -1.06 -0.65
CA LYS A 122 10.74 -1.73 0.64
C LYS A 122 10.62 -0.73 1.79
N ALA A 123 11.43 0.33 1.77
CA ALA A 123 11.33 1.43 2.72
C ALA A 123 9.98 2.15 2.59
N PHE A 124 9.46 2.31 1.38
CA PHE A 124 8.15 2.92 1.15
C PHE A 124 7.03 2.10 1.81
N VAL A 125 7.00 0.79 1.57
CA VAL A 125 6.01 -0.10 2.21
C VAL A 125 6.12 -0.03 3.73
N ALA A 126 7.33 -0.10 4.28
CA ALA A 126 7.51 -0.01 5.73
C ALA A 126 7.05 1.33 6.33
N ALA A 127 7.25 2.45 5.61
CA ALA A 127 6.75 3.75 6.02
C ALA A 127 5.21 3.82 5.93
N HIS A 128 4.62 3.32 4.84
CA HIS A 128 3.17 3.21 4.64
C HIS A 128 2.51 2.47 5.81
N GLU A 129 2.99 1.26 6.14
CA GLU A 129 2.45 0.50 7.28
C GLU A 129 2.66 1.20 8.64
N THR A 130 3.74 1.96 8.78
CA THR A 130 3.97 2.77 9.99
C THR A 130 2.97 3.91 10.12
N TYR A 131 2.47 4.44 9.00
CA TYR A 131 1.41 5.46 9.03
C TYR A 131 0.08 4.86 9.49
N HIS A 132 -0.26 3.63 9.09
CA HIS A 132 -1.43 2.94 9.62
C HIS A 132 -1.38 2.75 11.14
N VAL A 133 -0.20 2.50 11.73
CA VAL A 133 -0.05 2.47 13.20
C VAL A 133 -0.43 3.82 13.82
N ALA A 134 -0.11 4.95 13.17
CA ALA A 134 -0.54 6.26 13.63
C ALA A 134 -2.06 6.45 13.48
N GLN A 135 -2.64 6.08 12.33
CA GLN A 135 -4.09 6.09 12.12
C GLN A 135 -4.81 5.27 13.20
N TYR A 136 -4.40 4.02 13.46
CA TYR A 136 -4.95 3.23 14.56
C TYR A 136 -4.78 3.93 15.92
N GLY A 137 -3.64 4.57 16.16
CA GLY A 137 -3.38 5.32 17.39
C GLY A 137 -4.38 6.46 17.64
N TYR A 138 -4.76 7.21 16.61
CA TYR A 138 -5.81 8.24 16.69
C TYR A 138 -7.18 7.64 17.00
N LEU A 139 -7.48 6.46 16.46
CA LEU A 139 -8.78 5.81 16.57
C LEU A 139 -8.91 4.95 17.85
N TYR A 140 -7.81 4.56 18.50
CA TYR A 140 -7.80 3.54 19.55
C TYR A 140 -8.49 3.97 20.85
N ASP A 141 -8.42 5.25 21.21
CA ASP A 141 -8.96 5.74 22.48
C ASP A 141 -10.50 5.84 22.45
N ASP A 142 -11.13 6.09 21.29
CA ASP A 142 -12.57 6.41 21.22
C ASP A 142 -13.41 5.45 20.36
N LEU A 143 -12.88 4.85 19.28
CA LEU A 143 -13.67 3.99 18.37
C LEU A 143 -13.83 2.55 18.90
N ILE A 144 -12.79 1.96 19.49
CA ILE A 144 -12.86 0.58 20.02
C ILE A 144 -13.64 0.52 21.34
N LEU A 145 -13.64 1.59 22.15
CA LEU A 145 -14.39 1.65 23.40
C LEU A 145 -15.87 2.05 23.22
N GLY A 146 -16.21 2.74 22.12
CA GLY A 146 -17.57 3.23 21.86
C GLY A 146 -18.49 2.26 21.12
N GLY A 147 -17.94 1.25 20.44
CA GLY A 147 -18.70 0.36 19.55
C GLY A 147 -19.10 1.11 18.27
N VAL A 148 -18.32 0.95 17.21
CA VAL A 148 -18.54 1.69 15.97
C VAL A 148 -19.55 0.98 15.06
N ASP A 149 -20.48 1.76 14.51
CA ASP A 149 -21.13 1.44 13.25
C ASP A 149 -20.07 1.49 12.14
N GLU A 150 -19.88 0.43 11.36
CA GLU A 150 -18.92 0.37 10.24
C GLU A 150 -18.99 1.59 9.30
N ARG A 151 -20.13 2.30 9.26
CA ARG A 151 -20.34 3.57 8.55
C ARG A 151 -19.53 4.76 9.06
N ALA A 152 -18.88 4.68 10.22
CA ALA A 152 -18.05 5.75 10.75
C ALA A 152 -16.57 5.67 10.31
N TYR A 153 -16.17 4.59 9.62
CA TYR A 153 -14.81 4.47 9.10
C TYR A 153 -14.65 5.21 7.77
N PRO A 154 -13.53 5.93 7.53
CA PRO A 154 -13.29 6.59 6.26
C PRO A 154 -13.16 5.58 5.11
N PRO A 155 -13.45 6.00 3.86
CA PRO A 155 -13.32 5.11 2.71
C PRO A 155 -11.85 4.72 2.47
N ALA A 156 -11.66 3.52 1.92
CA ALA A 156 -10.32 2.94 1.71
C ALA A 156 -9.37 3.88 0.95
N TRP A 157 -9.86 4.62 -0.06
CA TRP A 157 -9.02 5.55 -0.81
C TRP A 157 -8.40 6.65 0.06
N LEU A 158 -9.08 7.09 1.13
CA LEU A 158 -8.57 8.12 2.04
C LEU A 158 -7.60 7.52 3.05
N VAL A 159 -7.92 6.33 3.58
CA VAL A 159 -7.06 5.59 4.52
C VAL A 159 -5.73 5.23 3.86
N GLU A 160 -5.79 4.57 2.71
CA GLU A 160 -4.63 4.06 1.98
C GLU A 160 -3.90 5.19 1.24
N GLY A 161 -4.66 6.12 0.63
CA GLY A 161 -4.09 7.26 -0.05
C GLY A 161 -3.31 8.19 0.87
N SER A 162 -3.76 8.37 2.12
CA SER A 162 -3.01 9.17 3.10
C SER A 162 -1.77 8.45 3.62
N ALA A 163 -1.79 7.11 3.71
CA ALA A 163 -0.62 6.31 4.02
C ALA A 163 0.45 6.39 2.91
N ASP A 164 0.05 6.26 1.65
CA ASP A 164 0.95 6.45 0.50
C ASP A 164 1.50 7.87 0.43
N TYR A 165 0.65 8.87 0.66
CA TYR A 165 1.06 10.27 0.64
C TYR A 165 2.09 10.58 1.73
N ALA A 166 1.79 10.20 2.97
CA ALA A 166 2.70 10.37 4.10
C ALA A 166 4.01 9.59 3.89
N ALA A 167 3.95 8.37 3.36
CA ALA A 167 5.14 7.56 3.05
C ALA A 167 6.03 8.25 2.02
N ALA A 168 5.46 8.73 0.91
CA ALA A 168 6.20 9.46 -0.11
C ALA A 168 6.88 10.71 0.48
N ARG A 169 6.16 11.49 1.31
CA ARG A 169 6.71 12.69 1.95
C ARG A 169 7.78 12.38 2.99
N ALA A 170 7.60 11.34 3.80
CA ALA A 170 8.56 10.92 4.80
C ALA A 170 9.87 10.44 4.18
N LEU A 171 9.79 9.66 3.10
CA LEU A 171 10.97 9.17 2.39
C LEU A 171 11.70 10.28 1.65
N ASP A 172 10.99 11.26 1.09
CA ASP A 172 11.59 12.44 0.46
C ASP A 172 12.35 13.29 1.49
N ALA A 173 11.73 13.56 2.64
CA ALA A 173 12.35 14.28 3.76
C ALA A 173 13.60 13.57 4.30
N ALA A 174 13.61 12.23 4.26
CA ALA A 174 14.77 11.41 4.64
C ALA A 174 15.83 11.25 3.53
N GLY A 175 15.58 11.76 2.32
CA GLY A 175 16.48 11.61 1.16
C GLY A 175 16.55 10.18 0.61
N LEU A 176 15.55 9.34 0.87
CA LEU A 176 15.51 7.92 0.48
C LEU A 176 14.80 7.69 -0.85
N TYR A 177 13.76 8.48 -1.14
CA TYR A 177 13.00 8.39 -2.38
C TYR A 177 12.41 9.76 -2.73
N PRO A 178 12.83 10.40 -3.83
CA PRO A 178 12.30 11.70 -4.23
C PRO A 178 10.78 11.68 -4.44
N TYR A 179 10.07 12.64 -3.84
CA TYR A 179 8.62 12.75 -3.93
C TYR A 179 8.13 12.86 -5.38
N GLU A 180 8.78 13.71 -6.18
CA GLU A 180 8.37 13.95 -7.56
C GLU A 180 8.49 12.69 -8.43
N GLU A 181 9.48 11.83 -8.18
CA GLU A 181 9.61 10.57 -8.91
C GLU A 181 8.43 9.64 -8.57
N PHE A 182 8.06 9.54 -7.30
CA PHE A 182 6.90 8.78 -6.86
C PHE A 182 5.60 9.35 -7.45
N ARG A 183 5.42 10.67 -7.40
CA ARG A 183 4.26 11.38 -7.95
C ARG A 183 4.06 11.13 -9.44
N GLN A 184 5.13 11.20 -10.24
CA GLN A 184 5.04 10.93 -11.69
C GLN A 184 4.65 9.48 -11.99
N ARG A 185 5.16 8.53 -11.19
CA ARG A 185 4.68 7.14 -11.24
C ARG A 185 3.20 7.07 -10.87
N ALA A 186 2.78 7.72 -9.78
CA ALA A 186 1.40 7.73 -9.33
C ALA A 186 0.43 8.25 -10.41
N LEU A 187 0.75 9.38 -11.07
CA LEU A 187 -0.04 9.90 -12.20
C LEU A 187 -0.22 8.87 -13.31
N THR A 188 0.86 8.17 -13.68
CA THR A 188 0.81 7.13 -14.71
C THR A 188 -0.07 5.96 -14.28
N PHE A 189 0.12 5.46 -13.07
CA PHE A 189 -0.62 4.31 -12.55
C PHE A 189 -2.10 4.63 -12.29
N ALA A 190 -2.43 5.85 -11.87
CA ALA A 190 -3.80 6.29 -11.63
C ALA A 190 -4.69 6.22 -12.89
N THR A 191 -4.12 6.34 -14.08
CA THR A 191 -4.85 6.12 -15.35
C THR A 191 -5.41 4.70 -15.48
N ARG A 192 -4.86 3.73 -14.74
CA ARG A 192 -5.29 2.32 -14.78
C ARG A 192 -6.49 2.07 -13.88
N GLN A 193 -6.70 2.90 -12.87
CA GLN A 193 -7.94 2.85 -12.10
C GLN A 193 -9.08 3.36 -12.98
N ARG A 194 -10.15 2.58 -13.07
CA ARG A 194 -11.37 2.94 -13.82
C ARG A 194 -12.51 3.39 -12.93
N ALA A 195 -12.56 2.87 -11.70
CA ALA A 195 -13.53 3.33 -10.72
C ALA A 195 -13.30 4.83 -10.45
N SER A 196 -14.40 5.57 -10.31
CA SER A 196 -14.33 6.95 -9.82
C SER A 196 -14.00 6.95 -8.33
N LEU A 197 -13.53 8.08 -7.80
CA LEU A 197 -13.35 8.25 -6.36
C LEU A 197 -14.68 8.09 -5.61
N ALA A 198 -15.81 8.44 -6.24
CA ALA A 198 -17.15 8.20 -5.71
C ALA A 198 -17.44 6.70 -5.56
N ASP A 199 -17.12 5.89 -6.58
CA ASP A 199 -17.30 4.43 -6.53
C ASP A 199 -16.45 3.82 -5.41
N LEU A 200 -15.22 4.31 -5.23
CA LEU A 200 -14.32 3.89 -4.15
C LEU A 200 -14.75 4.38 -2.76
N SER A 201 -15.70 5.31 -2.67
CA SER A 201 -16.20 5.84 -1.39
C SER A 201 -17.36 5.01 -0.81
N VAL A 202 -17.96 4.13 -1.61
CA VAL A 202 -19.15 3.33 -1.24
C VAL A 202 -18.90 1.83 -1.30
N GLY A 203 -17.77 1.40 -1.86
CA GLY A 203 -17.41 -0.01 -1.97
C GLY A 203 -17.06 -0.64 -0.62
N ASP A 204 -17.29 -1.95 -0.49
CA ASP A 204 -16.80 -2.73 0.64
C ASP A 204 -15.29 -2.52 0.78
N VAL A 205 -14.85 -2.40 2.04
CA VAL A 205 -13.47 -2.09 2.50
C VAL A 205 -12.40 -3.10 1.99
N HIS A 206 -12.81 -4.10 1.20
CA HIS A 206 -11.98 -5.16 0.65
C HIS A 206 -11.28 -4.79 -0.67
N VAL A 207 -11.06 -3.50 -0.93
CA VAL A 207 -10.12 -3.02 -1.97
C VAL A 207 -8.66 -3.30 -1.60
N ALA A 208 -8.43 -3.98 -0.47
CA ALA A 208 -7.17 -4.63 -0.13
C ALA A 208 -6.64 -5.36 -1.38
N GLY A 209 -5.61 -4.77 -1.99
CA GLY A 209 -4.76 -5.42 -3.01
C GLY A 209 -4.78 -4.72 -4.36
N GLU A 210 -5.70 -3.78 -4.57
CA GLU A 210 -5.70 -2.94 -5.77
C GLU A 210 -4.76 -1.75 -5.60
N ALA A 211 -3.47 -1.97 -5.87
CA ALA A 211 -2.46 -0.91 -5.84
C ALA A 211 -2.89 0.35 -6.63
N GLU A 212 -3.67 0.19 -7.70
CA GLU A 212 -4.23 1.29 -8.49
C GLU A 212 -5.25 2.16 -7.72
N ALA A 213 -6.07 1.57 -6.85
CA ALA A 213 -7.02 2.32 -6.03
C ALA A 213 -6.30 3.19 -4.99
N TYR A 214 -5.20 2.68 -4.45
CA TYR A 214 -4.40 3.36 -3.42
C TYR A 214 -3.68 4.55 -4.05
N ILE A 215 -3.12 4.35 -5.25
CA ILE A 215 -2.47 5.39 -6.03
C ILE A 215 -3.44 6.52 -6.43
N LEU A 216 -4.69 6.20 -6.75
CA LEU A 216 -5.71 7.24 -6.98
C LEU A 216 -6.01 7.99 -5.68
N GLY A 217 -6.10 7.28 -4.56
CA GLY A 217 -6.21 7.85 -3.22
C GLY A 217 -5.06 8.79 -2.87
N PHE A 218 -3.81 8.42 -3.19
CA PHE A 218 -2.62 9.26 -3.00
C PHE A 218 -2.78 10.63 -3.70
N LEU A 219 -3.20 10.64 -4.97
CA LEU A 219 -3.41 11.87 -5.73
C LEU A 219 -4.59 12.69 -5.18
N ALA A 220 -5.63 12.02 -4.68
CA ALA A 220 -6.75 12.69 -4.03
C ALA A 220 -6.29 13.38 -2.72
N VAL A 221 -5.50 12.69 -1.90
CA VAL A 221 -4.93 13.29 -0.68
C VAL A 221 -3.94 14.40 -0.99
N GLU A 222 -3.12 14.27 -2.04
CA GLU A 222 -2.29 15.38 -2.53
C GLU A 222 -3.14 16.62 -2.85
N ALA A 223 -4.26 16.44 -3.54
CA ALA A 223 -5.18 17.55 -3.87
C ALA A 223 -5.83 18.16 -2.61
N LEU A 224 -6.14 17.35 -1.59
CA LEU A 224 -6.62 17.83 -0.28
C LEU A 224 -5.56 18.66 0.44
N VAL A 225 -4.30 18.19 0.46
CA VAL A 225 -3.19 18.93 1.06
C VAL A 225 -2.90 20.22 0.31
N ALA A 226 -2.95 20.21 -1.02
CA ALA A 226 -2.79 21.42 -1.83
C ALA A 226 -3.86 22.49 -1.50
N ARG A 227 -5.04 22.05 -1.05
CA ARG A 227 -6.15 22.92 -0.64
C ARG A 227 -6.02 23.41 0.81
N ALA A 228 -5.78 22.50 1.75
CA ALA A 228 -5.95 22.75 3.19
C ALA A 228 -4.62 22.84 3.95
N GLY A 229 -3.50 22.48 3.31
CA GLY A 229 -2.18 22.44 3.93
C GLY A 229 -1.82 21.04 4.47
N GLU A 230 -0.54 20.86 4.80
CA GLU A 230 0.01 19.56 5.20
C GLU A 230 -0.63 18.99 6.46
N SER A 231 -0.89 19.84 7.46
CA SER A 231 -1.43 19.40 8.76
C SER A 231 -2.87 18.90 8.66
N ALA A 232 -3.61 19.28 7.61
CA ALA A 232 -5.02 18.93 7.48
C ALA A 232 -5.25 17.41 7.49
N VAL A 233 -4.29 16.62 7.02
CA VAL A 233 -4.40 15.15 7.07
C VAL A 233 -4.33 14.64 8.51
N SER A 234 -3.41 15.14 9.35
CA SER A 234 -3.38 14.79 10.77
C SER A 234 -4.56 15.36 11.53
N ASP A 235 -5.01 16.58 11.19
CA ASP A 235 -6.16 17.22 11.81
C ASP A 235 -7.45 16.42 11.54
N PHE A 236 -7.57 15.80 10.35
CA PHE A 236 -8.64 14.87 10.02
C PHE A 236 -8.68 13.66 10.97
N TRP A 237 -7.54 12.99 11.18
CA TRP A 237 -7.46 11.82 12.04
C TRP A 237 -7.70 12.16 13.51
N ASP A 238 -7.19 13.31 13.97
CA ASP A 238 -7.41 13.82 15.32
C ASP A 238 -8.89 14.12 15.56
N TYR A 239 -9.54 14.86 14.64
CA TYR A 239 -10.97 15.15 14.72
C TYR A 239 -11.82 13.88 14.70
N LEU A 240 -11.46 12.90 13.85
CA LEU A 240 -12.16 11.63 13.77
C LEU A 240 -12.02 10.78 15.04
N GLY A 241 -10.91 10.90 15.77
CA GLY A 241 -10.78 10.31 17.10
C GLY A 241 -11.83 10.89 18.06
N GLU A 242 -12.01 12.22 18.05
CA GLU A 242 -12.91 12.91 18.98
C GLU A 242 -14.42 12.89 18.57
N HIS A 243 -14.74 12.57 17.31
CA HIS A 243 -16.10 12.71 16.75
C HIS A 243 -16.53 11.48 15.93
N SER A 244 -17.82 11.14 16.00
CA SER A 244 -18.35 9.88 15.43
C SER A 244 -18.70 9.90 13.94
N GLY A 245 -18.21 10.87 13.16
CA GLY A 245 -18.55 11.02 11.74
C GLY A 245 -17.39 11.45 10.86
N TRP A 246 -16.89 10.54 10.03
CA TRP A 246 -15.74 10.85 9.14
C TRP A 246 -16.05 11.91 8.09
N THR A 247 -17.28 12.05 7.61
CA THR A 247 -17.62 13.10 6.65
C THR A 247 -17.60 14.49 7.28
N GLU A 248 -17.97 14.59 8.57
CA GLU A 248 -17.84 15.81 9.36
C GLU A 248 -16.37 16.14 9.61
N ALA A 249 -15.57 15.14 10.02
CA ALA A 249 -14.12 15.28 10.18
C ALA A 249 -13.46 15.74 8.87
N PHE A 250 -13.89 15.18 7.74
CA PHE A 250 -13.42 15.54 6.42
C PHE A 250 -13.71 17.01 6.11
N ALA A 251 -14.97 17.44 6.30
CA ALA A 251 -15.37 18.82 6.04
C ALA A 251 -14.62 19.81 6.95
N ALA A 252 -14.44 19.46 8.22
CA ALA A 252 -13.72 20.27 9.20
C ALA A 252 -12.24 20.44 8.83
N ALA A 253 -11.54 19.33 8.55
CA ALA A 253 -10.12 19.33 8.28
C ALA A 253 -9.77 19.94 6.91
N PHE A 254 -10.54 19.62 5.86
CA PHE A 254 -10.21 20.02 4.50
C PHE A 254 -10.98 21.24 4.00
N SER A 255 -11.89 21.78 4.82
CA SER A 255 -12.72 22.95 4.48
C SER A 255 -13.46 22.77 3.14
N VAL A 256 -14.02 21.58 2.92
CA VAL A 256 -14.79 21.20 1.73
C VAL A 256 -15.69 20.01 2.00
N GLU A 257 -16.91 20.06 1.47
CA GLU A 257 -17.82 18.92 1.50
C GLU A 257 -17.31 17.80 0.58
N LEU A 258 -17.44 16.54 1.01
CA LEU A 258 -16.97 15.36 0.27
C LEU A 258 -17.44 15.37 -1.20
N ASP A 259 -18.73 15.54 -1.44
CA ASP A 259 -19.30 15.50 -2.80
C ASP A 259 -18.71 16.59 -3.71
N THR A 260 -18.41 17.76 -3.12
CA THR A 260 -17.77 18.86 -3.85
C THR A 260 -16.35 18.48 -4.20
N PHE A 261 -15.59 17.97 -3.23
CA PHE A 261 -14.22 17.53 -3.46
C PHE A 261 -14.14 16.41 -4.51
N VAL A 262 -14.96 15.37 -4.40
CA VAL A 262 -14.99 14.25 -5.34
C VAL A 262 -15.30 14.74 -6.75
N SER A 263 -16.29 15.62 -6.91
CA SER A 263 -16.62 16.22 -8.21
C SER A 263 -15.47 17.04 -8.79
N ASP A 264 -14.79 17.83 -7.96
CA ASP A 264 -13.65 18.65 -8.38
C ASP A 264 -12.45 17.79 -8.79
N PHE A 265 -12.16 16.74 -8.00
CA PHE A 265 -11.09 15.80 -8.27
C PHE A 265 -11.33 14.98 -9.54
N GLU A 266 -12.56 14.55 -9.81
CA GLU A 266 -12.87 13.83 -11.06
C GLU A 266 -12.70 14.71 -12.30
N ARG A 267 -12.96 16.03 -12.20
CA ARG A 267 -12.64 16.97 -13.29
C ARG A 267 -11.13 17.12 -13.49
N LEU A 268 -10.37 17.19 -12.39
CA LEU A 268 -8.90 17.21 -12.44
C LEU A 268 -8.38 15.95 -13.14
N ARG A 269 -8.80 14.77 -12.68
CA ARG A 269 -8.43 13.47 -13.24
C ARG A 269 -8.73 13.37 -14.73
N GLN A 270 -9.92 13.77 -15.18
CA GLN A 270 -10.28 13.76 -16.60
C GLN A 270 -9.37 14.66 -17.45
N SER A 271 -8.86 15.74 -16.88
CA SER A 271 -7.99 16.69 -17.60
C SER A 271 -6.51 16.32 -17.58
N GLU A 272 -6.01 15.73 -16.49
CA GLU A 272 -4.57 15.51 -16.28
C GLU A 272 -4.14 14.05 -16.46
N PHE A 273 -4.95 13.09 -16.01
CA PHE A 273 -4.62 11.66 -16.02
C PHE A 273 -5.88 10.81 -16.24
N PRO A 274 -6.50 10.90 -17.43
CA PRO A 274 -7.77 10.24 -17.71
C PRO A 274 -7.66 8.70 -17.64
N PRO A 275 -8.70 8.00 -17.16
CA PRO A 275 -8.72 6.53 -17.14
C PRO A 275 -8.53 5.91 -18.53
N LEU A 276 -7.81 4.79 -18.60
CA LEU A 276 -7.62 4.03 -19.82
C LEU A 276 -8.92 3.37 -20.30
N ALA A 277 -9.24 3.59 -21.58
CA ALA A 277 -10.38 2.96 -22.24
C ALA A 277 -10.17 1.45 -22.48
N GLY A 278 -8.94 1.05 -22.81
CA GLY A 278 -8.53 -0.32 -23.17
C GLY A 278 -8.25 -1.26 -22.00
N GLY A 279 -8.49 -2.57 -22.16
CA GLY A 279 -8.19 -3.53 -21.09
C GLY A 279 -8.55 -4.98 -21.37
N LEU A 280 -8.41 -5.82 -20.36
CA LEU A 280 -8.82 -7.23 -20.36
C LEU A 280 -9.77 -7.50 -19.20
N ALA A 281 -10.72 -8.39 -19.43
CA ALA A 281 -11.63 -8.93 -18.41
C ALA A 281 -11.81 -10.44 -18.62
N GLY A 282 -11.71 -11.20 -17.54
CA GLY A 282 -11.73 -12.65 -17.60
C GLY A 282 -12.13 -13.31 -16.30
N ALA A 283 -11.98 -14.63 -16.25
CA ALA A 283 -12.22 -15.43 -15.04
C ALA A 283 -11.28 -16.63 -14.95
N LEU A 284 -10.87 -16.97 -13.73
CA LEU A 284 -10.14 -18.18 -13.39
C LEU A 284 -11.06 -19.12 -12.61
N MET A 285 -11.23 -20.33 -13.12
CA MET A 285 -12.17 -21.32 -12.56
C MET A 285 -11.45 -22.61 -12.15
N ARG A 286 -12.03 -23.36 -11.22
CA ARG A 286 -11.68 -24.74 -10.90
C ARG A 286 -12.19 -25.71 -11.96
N PRO A 287 -11.68 -26.96 -12.02
CA PRO A 287 -12.17 -27.99 -12.94
C PRO A 287 -13.68 -28.29 -12.80
N ASP A 288 -14.23 -28.14 -11.60
CA ASP A 288 -15.65 -28.32 -11.30
C ASP A 288 -16.52 -27.11 -11.68
N GLY A 289 -15.91 -26.02 -12.17
CA GLY A 289 -16.57 -24.77 -12.53
C GLY A 289 -16.69 -23.76 -11.40
N GLY A 290 -16.19 -24.05 -10.19
CA GLY A 290 -16.18 -23.09 -9.08
C GLY A 290 -15.15 -21.95 -9.27
N PRO A 291 -15.36 -20.78 -8.65
CA PRO A 291 -14.47 -19.63 -8.79
C PRO A 291 -13.16 -19.81 -8.01
N VAL A 292 -12.06 -19.27 -8.53
CA VAL A 292 -10.77 -19.20 -7.79
C VAL A 292 -10.55 -17.76 -7.34
N PRO A 293 -10.88 -17.40 -6.08
CA PRO A 293 -10.68 -16.05 -5.56
C PRO A 293 -9.22 -15.77 -5.19
N GLY A 294 -8.80 -14.50 -5.24
CA GLY A 294 -7.48 -14.05 -4.80
C GLY A 294 -6.30 -14.57 -5.64
N ALA A 295 -6.55 -15.17 -6.80
CA ALA A 295 -5.50 -15.64 -7.70
C ALA A 295 -4.77 -14.44 -8.30
N GLY A 296 -3.44 -14.48 -8.31
CA GLY A 296 -2.63 -13.47 -8.99
C GLY A 296 -2.74 -13.62 -10.50
N ILE A 297 -3.09 -12.56 -11.19
CA ILE A 297 -3.18 -12.48 -12.64
C ILE A 297 -2.10 -11.53 -13.13
N SER A 298 -1.23 -12.00 -14.02
CA SER A 298 -0.15 -11.19 -14.60
C SER A 298 -0.39 -10.98 -16.09
N VAL A 299 -0.40 -9.74 -16.55
CA VAL A 299 -0.56 -9.38 -17.96
C VAL A 299 0.71 -8.71 -18.47
N CYS A 300 1.44 -9.41 -19.34
CA CYS A 300 2.74 -8.96 -19.82
C CYS A 300 2.68 -8.58 -21.29
N GLY A 301 3.11 -7.36 -21.61
CA GLY A 301 3.27 -6.89 -22.99
C GLY A 301 4.63 -7.26 -23.58
N ASP A 302 4.79 -7.08 -24.89
CA ASP A 302 6.03 -7.42 -25.61
C ASP A 302 7.27 -6.62 -25.16
N ALA A 303 7.06 -5.46 -24.54
CA ALA A 303 8.14 -4.64 -23.97
C ALA A 303 8.72 -5.22 -22.67
N GLY A 304 8.18 -6.34 -22.17
CA GLY A 304 8.61 -6.97 -20.91
C GLY A 304 7.96 -6.36 -19.66
N GLU A 305 7.12 -5.34 -19.81
CA GLU A 305 6.33 -4.78 -18.72
C GLU A 305 5.15 -5.70 -18.41
N CYS A 306 5.11 -6.21 -17.18
CA CYS A 306 3.98 -6.96 -16.64
C CYS A 306 3.15 -6.08 -15.71
N ARG A 307 1.84 -6.27 -15.76
CA ARG A 307 0.88 -5.71 -14.81
C ARG A 307 0.24 -6.84 -14.03
N PHE A 308 -0.27 -6.53 -12.85
CA PHE A 308 -0.82 -7.52 -11.95
C PHE A 308 -2.22 -7.08 -11.52
N THR A 309 -3.09 -8.05 -11.32
CA THR A 309 -4.40 -7.87 -10.67
C THR A 309 -4.74 -9.17 -9.96
N PHE A 310 -5.83 -9.19 -9.20
CA PHE A 310 -6.31 -10.38 -8.51
C PHE A 310 -7.71 -10.74 -8.98
N THR A 311 -8.08 -12.02 -8.84
CA THR A 311 -9.46 -12.42 -9.03
C THR A 311 -10.32 -12.05 -7.82
N ALA A 312 -11.52 -11.56 -8.07
CA ALA A 312 -12.56 -11.34 -7.07
C ALA A 312 -13.13 -12.67 -6.55
N ASP A 313 -14.06 -12.60 -5.60
CA ASP A 313 -14.71 -13.76 -4.98
C ASP A 313 -15.40 -14.70 -5.99
N ASP A 314 -15.90 -14.14 -7.09
CA ASP A 314 -16.51 -14.87 -8.20
C ASP A 314 -15.50 -15.38 -9.24
N GLY A 315 -14.21 -15.28 -8.95
CA GLY A 315 -13.11 -15.71 -9.80
C GLY A 315 -12.86 -14.79 -11.00
N THR A 316 -13.59 -13.69 -11.15
CA THR A 316 -13.42 -12.75 -12.25
C THR A 316 -12.29 -11.77 -11.97
N PHE A 317 -11.67 -11.25 -13.03
CA PHE A 317 -10.70 -10.17 -12.94
C PHE A 317 -10.93 -9.14 -14.05
N ARG A 318 -10.46 -7.91 -13.82
CA ARG A 318 -10.41 -6.85 -14.83
C ARG A 318 -9.10 -6.10 -14.67
N ILE A 319 -8.51 -5.71 -15.79
CA ILE A 319 -7.26 -4.94 -15.80
C ILE A 319 -7.26 -3.92 -16.93
N ALA A 320 -6.80 -2.70 -16.64
CA ALA A 320 -6.68 -1.63 -17.61
C ALA A 320 -5.31 -1.65 -18.30
N LEU A 321 -5.31 -1.51 -19.62
CA LEU A 321 -4.14 -1.70 -20.47
C LEU A 321 -4.17 -0.64 -21.57
N GLU A 322 -3.00 -0.09 -21.91
CA GLU A 322 -2.90 0.70 -23.14
C GLU A 322 -3.08 -0.23 -24.36
N PRO A 323 -3.28 0.36 -25.56
CA PRO A 323 -3.24 -0.42 -26.78
C PRO A 323 -1.92 -1.20 -26.94
N GLY A 324 -2.02 -2.50 -27.19
CA GLY A 324 -0.85 -3.38 -27.24
C GLY A 324 -1.23 -4.85 -27.41
N VAL A 325 -0.21 -5.71 -27.47
CA VAL A 325 -0.38 -7.17 -27.47
C VAL A 325 0.11 -7.70 -26.14
N TYR A 326 -0.71 -8.55 -25.51
CA TYR A 326 -0.46 -9.02 -24.16
C TYR A 326 -0.65 -10.53 -24.01
N ARG A 327 0.19 -11.15 -23.18
CA ARG A 327 0.00 -12.51 -22.66
C ARG A 327 -0.49 -12.44 -21.22
N VAL A 328 -1.38 -13.35 -20.85
CA VAL A 328 -2.04 -13.36 -19.54
C VAL A 328 -1.68 -14.65 -18.83
N PHE A 329 -1.15 -14.52 -17.62
CA PHE A 329 -0.72 -15.62 -16.76
C PHE A 329 -1.52 -15.60 -15.46
N TYR A 330 -1.62 -16.75 -14.81
CA TYR A 330 -2.16 -16.87 -13.46
C TYR A 330 -1.17 -17.53 -12.53
N ARG A 331 -1.30 -17.23 -11.24
CA ARG A 331 -0.59 -17.86 -10.13
C ARG A 331 -1.55 -18.04 -8.95
N VAL A 332 -1.59 -19.24 -8.38
CA VAL A 332 -2.47 -19.56 -7.26
C VAL A 332 -1.71 -20.41 -6.25
N ALA A 333 -1.84 -20.10 -4.95
CA ALA A 333 -1.29 -20.96 -3.92
C ALA A 333 -2.14 -22.23 -3.75
N THR A 334 -1.49 -23.38 -3.67
CA THR A 334 -2.13 -24.68 -3.41
C THR A 334 -1.56 -25.28 -2.12
N ARG A 335 -2.19 -26.35 -1.61
CA ARG A 335 -1.62 -27.14 -0.49
C ARG A 335 -0.22 -27.70 -0.79
N GLY A 336 0.11 -27.89 -2.07
CA GLY A 336 1.39 -28.42 -2.53
C GLY A 336 2.44 -27.37 -2.90
N GLY A 337 2.10 -26.07 -2.81
CA GLY A 337 2.99 -24.98 -3.21
C GLY A 337 2.26 -23.93 -4.05
N VAL A 338 2.72 -23.73 -5.29
CA VAL A 338 2.18 -22.71 -6.20
C VAL A 338 1.88 -23.35 -7.55
N GLU A 339 0.63 -23.24 -8.01
CA GLU A 339 0.25 -23.50 -9.40
C GLU A 339 0.41 -22.22 -10.23
N GLN A 340 0.92 -22.35 -11.46
CA GLN A 340 1.00 -21.25 -12.43
C GLN A 340 0.65 -21.73 -13.84
N GLY A 341 0.04 -20.86 -14.64
CA GLY A 341 -0.34 -21.16 -16.01
C GLY A 341 -0.60 -19.93 -16.86
N GLU A 342 -1.01 -20.16 -18.11
CA GLU A 342 -1.29 -19.11 -19.10
C GLU A 342 -2.71 -19.26 -19.64
N PHE A 343 -3.38 -18.14 -19.87
CA PHE A 343 -4.69 -18.11 -20.50
C PHE A 343 -4.58 -18.36 -22.01
N ALA A 344 -5.54 -19.11 -22.55
CA ALA A 344 -5.60 -19.36 -23.98
C ALA A 344 -5.97 -18.07 -24.74
N ALA A 345 -5.03 -17.54 -25.51
CA ALA A 345 -5.26 -16.41 -26.40
C ALA A 345 -5.84 -16.86 -27.75
N PRO A 346 -6.68 -16.02 -28.41
CA PRO A 346 -7.22 -16.31 -29.73
C PRO A 346 -6.14 -16.31 -30.83
N ARG A 347 -4.95 -15.76 -30.54
CA ARG A 347 -3.81 -15.73 -31.45
C ARG A 347 -2.54 -16.21 -30.72
N PRO A 348 -1.53 -16.73 -31.45
CA PRO A 348 -0.28 -17.18 -30.84
C PRO A 348 0.54 -16.07 -30.17
N ASP A 349 0.38 -14.82 -30.62
CA ASP A 349 1.07 -13.63 -30.12
C ASP A 349 0.38 -13.03 -28.87
N GLY A 350 -0.90 -13.33 -28.63
CA GLY A 350 -1.61 -12.92 -27.41
C GLY A 350 -2.94 -12.22 -27.67
N PHE A 351 -3.36 -11.40 -26.71
CA PHE A 351 -4.57 -10.58 -26.75
C PHE A 351 -4.23 -9.18 -27.27
N GLN A 352 -4.85 -8.79 -28.39
CA GLN A 352 -4.70 -7.46 -28.98
C GLN A 352 -5.65 -6.46 -28.30
N VAL A 353 -5.14 -5.69 -27.34
CA VAL A 353 -5.88 -4.60 -26.72
C VAL A 353 -5.79 -3.34 -27.59
N ALA A 354 -6.90 -2.62 -27.68
CA ALA A 354 -7.04 -1.30 -28.28
C ALA A 354 -7.82 -0.42 -27.29
N ASP A 355 -8.60 0.56 -27.74
CA ASP A 355 -9.39 1.45 -26.85
C ASP A 355 -10.70 0.80 -26.33
N VAL A 356 -10.71 -0.53 -26.20
CA VAL A 356 -11.86 -1.31 -25.70
C VAL A 356 -11.39 -2.41 -24.76
N VAL A 357 -12.29 -2.85 -23.88
CA VAL A 357 -12.06 -4.01 -23.01
C VAL A 357 -12.36 -5.30 -23.76
N ILE A 358 -11.36 -6.16 -23.93
CA ILE A 358 -11.58 -7.54 -24.36
C ILE A 358 -12.12 -8.34 -23.18
N SER A 359 -13.29 -8.95 -23.35
CA SER A 359 -13.96 -9.75 -22.31
C SER A 359 -13.98 -11.24 -22.66
N GLY A 360 -14.20 -12.09 -21.66
CA GLY A 360 -14.38 -13.54 -21.84
C GLY A 360 -13.09 -14.35 -21.84
N VAL A 361 -11.99 -13.76 -21.36
CA VAL A 361 -10.71 -14.46 -21.15
C VAL A 361 -10.89 -15.52 -20.05
N ARG A 362 -10.55 -16.79 -20.30
CA ARG A 362 -10.78 -17.89 -19.35
C ARG A 362 -9.59 -18.83 -19.22
N ALA A 363 -9.35 -19.28 -17.99
CA ALA A 363 -8.44 -20.37 -17.67
C ALA A 363 -9.04 -21.26 -16.58
N THR A 364 -8.53 -22.49 -16.50
CA THR A 364 -8.91 -23.47 -15.48
C THR A 364 -7.66 -24.01 -14.81
N VAL A 365 -7.62 -23.93 -13.48
CA VAL A 365 -6.54 -24.51 -12.67
C VAL A 365 -6.59 -26.04 -12.68
N ARG A 366 -5.45 -26.70 -12.42
CA ARG A 366 -5.32 -28.17 -12.55
C ARG A 366 -5.49 -28.90 -11.23
N ASP A 367 -4.97 -28.33 -10.15
CA ASP A 367 -4.92 -28.97 -8.84
C ASP A 367 -6.11 -28.56 -7.97
N ASP A 368 -6.50 -29.42 -7.03
CA ASP A 368 -7.50 -29.10 -6.01
C ASP A 368 -6.85 -28.21 -4.92
N PHE A 369 -7.50 -27.10 -4.60
CA PHE A 369 -7.07 -26.08 -3.64
C PHE A 369 -7.48 -26.44 -2.20
#